data_AF-A0A7W1W9L2-F1
#
_entry.id   AF-A0A7W1W9L2-F1
#
_cell.length_a   1.000
_cell.length_b   1.000
_cell.length_c   1.000
_cell.angle_alpha   90.00
_cell.angle_beta   90.00
_cell.angle_gamma   90.00
#
_symmetry.space_group_name_H-M   'P 1'
#
loop_
_entity.id
_entity.type
_entity.pdbx_description
1 polymer ?
#
loop_
_entity_poly.entity_id
_entity_poly.type
_entity_poly.pdbx_seq_one_letter_code
_entity_poly.pdbx_strand_id
1 'polypeptide(L)' 'MSDGFAFRFKAESQLILDAAEFIVYERVCCPFYNFESAVEPDANRLWLRLRGQNGIKEFIRYEFNIEE' A
#
# COMPACT_ATOMS: atom_id res chain seq x y z
N MET A 1 4.42 -10.72 4.92
CA MET A 1 5.43 -10.46 3.87
C MET A 1 6.74 -10.09 4.53
N SER A 2 7.86 -10.53 3.97
CA SER A 2 9.20 -10.18 4.47
C SER A 2 9.64 -8.79 4.02
N ASP A 3 9.08 -8.30 2.92
CA ASP A 3 9.50 -7.11 2.17
C ASP A 3 8.54 -5.92 2.27
N GLY A 4 7.58 -5.94 3.21
CA GLY A 4 6.64 -4.83 3.39
C GLY A 4 5.33 -5.19 4.09
N PHE A 5 4.30 -4.39 3.81
CA PHE A 5 2.94 -4.52 4.32
C PHE A 5 1.91 -4.61 3.19
N ALA A 6 0.78 -5.25 3.49
CA ALA A 6 -0.37 -5.31 2.62
C ALA A 6 -1.60 -4.83 3.38
N PHE A 7 -2.22 -3.77 2.88
CA PHE A 7 -3.43 -3.18 3.43
C PHE A 7 -4.63 -3.71 2.64
N ARG A 8 -5.67 -4.11 3.37
CA ARG A 8 -6.89 -4.65 2.78
C ARG A 8 -8.04 -3.68 3.00
N PHE A 9 -8.68 -3.31 1.90
CA PHE A 9 -9.85 -2.45 1.88
C PHE A 9 -11.02 -3.15 1.19
N LYS A 10 -12.22 -2.61 1.35
CA LYS A 10 -13.31 -2.91 0.42
C LYS A 10 -12.98 -2.30 -0.94
N ALA A 11 -13.27 -3.03 -2.02
CA ALA A 11 -13.07 -2.52 -3.38
C ALA A 11 -14.21 -1.59 -3.84
N GLU A 12 -14.50 -0.58 -3.02
CA GLU A 12 -15.40 0.51 -3.40
C GLU A 12 -14.69 1.42 -4.40
N SER A 13 -15.42 1.95 -5.39
CA SER A 13 -14.82 2.74 -6.48
C SER A 13 -13.96 3.90 -5.98
N GLN A 14 -14.41 4.59 -4.91
CA GLN A 14 -13.65 5.69 -4.33
C GLN A 14 -12.32 5.21 -3.73
N LEU A 15 -12.32 4.11 -2.97
CA LEU A 15 -11.10 3.56 -2.37
C LEU A 15 -10.09 3.07 -3.42
N ILE A 16 -10.56 2.58 -4.58
CA ILE A 16 -9.68 2.24 -5.70
C ILE A 16 -8.98 3.49 -6.25
N LEU A 17 -9.73 4.58 -6.41
CA LEU A 17 -9.18 5.86 -6.88
C LEU A 17 -8.23 6.48 -5.85
N ASP A 18 -8.59 6.45 -4.57
CA ASP A 18 -7.76 6.97 -3.47
C ASP A 18 -6.43 6.21 -3.39
N ALA A 19 -6.45 4.88 -3.56
CA ALA A 19 -5.23 4.07 -3.60
C ALA A 19 -4.34 4.44 -4.80
N ALA A 20 -4.93 4.73 -5.96
CA ALA A 20 -4.18 5.17 -7.13
C ALA A 20 -3.58 6.58 -6.95
N GLU A 21 -4.36 7.50 -6.38
CA GLU A 21 -3.92 8.87 -6.07
C GLU A 21 -2.77 8.86 -5.05
N PHE A 22 -2.90 8.06 -3.98
CA PHE A 22 -1.83 7.83 -3.01
C PHE A 22 -0.53 7.39 -3.69
N ILE A 23 -0.59 6.42 -4.62
CA ILE A 23 0.59 5.97 -5.38
C ILE A 23 1.18 7.11 -6.22
N VAL A 24 0.35 7.95 -6.85
CA VAL A 24 0.80 9.08 -7.68
C VAL A 24 1.60 10.10 -6.86
N TYR A 25 1.15 10.42 -5.65
CA TYR A 25 1.86 11.35 -4.77
C TYR A 25 3.10 10.70 -4.15
N GLU A 26 2.95 9.51 -3.56
CA GLU A 26 4.02 8.88 -2.79
C GLU A 26 5.18 8.39 -3.65
N ARG A 27 4.97 8.04 -4.92
CA ARG A 27 6.11 7.70 -5.81
C ARG A 27 7.07 8.87 -6.01
N VAL A 28 6.61 10.12 -5.81
CA VAL A 28 7.44 11.32 -5.93
C VAL A 28 8.16 11.62 -4.62
N CYS A 29 7.44 11.55 -3.50
CA CYS A 29 8.01 11.82 -2.16
C CYS A 29 8.90 10.67 -1.66
N CYS A 30 8.47 9.44 -1.91
CA CYS A 30 9.02 8.20 -1.36
C CYS A 30 9.40 7.22 -2.50
N PRO A 31 10.40 7.56 -3.34
CA PRO A 31 10.75 6.77 -4.54
C PRO A 31 11.36 5.39 -4.24
N PHE A 32 11.55 5.05 -2.96
CA PHE A 32 12.04 3.74 -2.51
C PHE A 32 10.93 2.69 -2.35
N TYR A 33 9.66 3.09 -2.37
CA TYR A 33 8.54 2.15 -2.34
C TYR A 33 8.40 1.39 -3.67
N ASN A 34 8.09 0.11 -3.54
CA ASN A 34 7.52 -0.71 -4.60
C ASN A 34 6.01 -0.87 -4.33
N PHE A 35 5.19 -0.15 -5.09
CA PHE A 35 3.74 -0.12 -4.95
C PHE A 35 3.08 -1.21 -5.79
N GLU A 36 2.02 -1.82 -5.26
CA GLU A 36 1.12 -2.67 -6.03
C GLU A 36 -0.32 -2.48 -5.54
N SER A 37 -1.24 -2.24 -6.47
CA SER A 37 -2.67 -2.27 -6.20
C SER A 37 -3.33 -3.42 -6.97
N ALA A 38 -4.19 -4.17 -6.31
CA ALA A 38 -4.87 -5.32 -6.90
C ALA A 38 -6.31 -5.43 -6.40
N VAL A 39 -7.25 -5.65 -7.33
CA VAL A 39 -8.63 -6.00 -7.02
C VAL A 39 -8.80 -7.50 -7.25
N GLU A 40 -9.25 -8.24 -6.24
CA GLU A 40 -9.43 -9.70 -6.35
C GLU A 40 -10.68 -10.09 -7.15
N PRO A 41 -10.69 -11.30 -7.74
CA PRO A 41 -11.91 -11.88 -8.30
C PRO A 41 -12.97 -11.92 -7.20
N ASP A 42 -14.17 -11.38 -7.48
CA ASP A 42 -15.28 -11.03 -6.57
C ASP A 42 -15.42 -9.53 -6.25
N ALA A 43 -14.53 -8.65 -6.75
CA ALA A 43 -14.66 -7.19 -6.72
C ALA A 43 -14.96 -6.57 -5.34
N ASN A 44 -14.70 -7.31 -4.27
CA ASN A 44 -15.02 -6.90 -2.89
C ASN A 44 -13.76 -6.54 -2.08
N ARG A 45 -12.58 -6.82 -2.63
CA ARG A 45 -11.30 -6.65 -1.91
C ARG A 45 -10.31 -5.91 -2.78
N LEU A 46 -9.86 -4.78 -2.25
CA LEU A 46 -8.74 -4.01 -2.77
C LEU A 46 -7.54 -4.26 -1.87
N TRP A 47 -6.42 -4.63 -2.46
CA TRP A 47 -5.13 -4.69 -1.81
C TRP A 47 -4.28 -3.52 -2.25
N LEU A 48 -3.69 -2.82 -1.28
CA LEU A 48 -2.57 -1.92 -1.49
C LEU A 48 -1.35 -2.52 -0.79
N ARG A 49 -0.32 -2.87 -1.56
CA ARG A 49 0.93 -3.43 -1.04
C ARG A 49 2.02 -2.37 -1.14
N LEU A 50 2.62 -2.08 0.01
CA LEU A 50 3.78 -1.20 0.12
C LEU A 50 4.99 -2.07 0.47
N ARG A 51 5.88 -2.22 -0.51
CA ARG A 51 7.10 -3.03 -0.39
C ARG A 51 8.34 -2.18 -0.57
N GLY A 52 9.51 -2.74 -0.28
CA GLY A 52 10.79 -2.08 -0.50
C GLY A 52 11.98 -2.94 -0.08
N GLN A 53 13.14 -2.31 0.02
CA GLN A 53 14.37 -2.96 0.47
C GLN A 53 14.39 -3.16 2.00
N ASN A 54 15.49 -3.69 2.52
CA ASN A 54 15.69 -3.85 3.97
C ASN A 54 15.43 -2.54 4.73
N GLY A 55 14.70 -2.64 5.84
CA GLY A 55 14.29 -1.49 6.66
C GLY A 55 12.94 -0.89 6.27
N ILE A 56 12.32 -1.33 5.17
CA ILE A 56 11.04 -0.76 4.72
C ILE A 56 9.90 -0.99 5.71
N LYS A 57 9.91 -2.12 6.44
CA LYS A 57 8.84 -2.42 7.40
C LYS A 57 8.90 -1.49 8.59
N GLU A 58 10.10 -1.18 9.08
CA GLU A 58 10.33 -0.24 10.17
C GLU A 58 9.89 1.17 9.74
N PHE A 59 10.23 1.58 8.51
CA PHE A 59 9.76 2.83 7.93
C PHE A 59 8.23 2.91 7.86
N ILE A 60 7.56 1.91 7.27
CA ILE A 60 6.10 1.87 7.14
C ILE A 60 5.42 1.91 8.52
N ARG A 61 5.96 1.19 9.51
CA ARG A 61 5.39 1.22 10.88
C ARG A 61 5.45 2.61 11.48
N TYR A 62 6.59 3.28 11.35
CA TYR A 62 6.77 4.64 11.87
C TYR A 62 5.82 5.62 11.16
N GLU A 63 5.77 5.56 9.83
CA GLU A 63 4.99 6.50 9.02
C GLU A 63 3.48 6.37 9.24
N PHE A 64 2.96 5.14 9.30
CA PHE A 64 1.52 4.89 9.45
C PHE A 64 1.09 4.57 10.88
N ASN A 65 2.01 4.68 11.85
CA ASN A 65 1.80 4.36 13.25
C ASN A 65 1.12 2.99 13.47
N ILE A 66 1.69 1.95 12.86
CA ILE A 66 1.18 0.57 12.92
C ILE A 66 1.86 -0.16 14.08
N GLU A 67 1.05 -0.59 15.05
CA GLU A 67 1.48 -1.47 16.14
C GLU A 67 1.53 -2.94 15.70
N GLU A 68 2.29 -3.78 16.41
CA GLU A 68 2.46 -5.22 16.10
C GLU A 68 1.22 -6.08 16.33
#